data_AF-A0A813H4R3-F1
#
_entry.id   AF-A0A813H4R3-F1
#
_cell.length_a   1.000
_cell.length_b   1.000
_cell.length_c   1.000
_cell.angle_alpha   90.00
_cell.angle_beta   90.00
_cell.angle_gamma   90.00
#
_symmetry.space_group_name_H-M   'P 1'
#
loop_
_entity.id
_entity.type
_entity.pdbx_description
1 polymer ?
#
loop_
_entity_poly.entity_id
_entity_poly.type
_entity_poly.pdbx_seq_one_letter_code
_entity_poly.pdbx_strand_id
1 'polypeptide(L)'
;MSMLSLWLLGLAAVQASFSVAQQDSCVAGSVEAWTAEEVGDWLVSLKIDEAAVAKFIEQDIDGVALLELSDEDLRVELGVLKLGLRKRILQNRAAAASCGASQQQAVPQSSGASAAAPASWKAEMLWSGPGAQQSAVAMPMSCSELPAAGSGSELDSIRRWLLCQGDPPEPAVQQPEMPDVFKDSAQTWALLADAKVLHYEILGHRLSLVTHRRDRKTEGHVLPILTGDDYGLLDRDLATRWASKEPVILDVGGHIGITAILFKKLFPRARVISVEPAPINHFFLQVNLALNGLSRGPWGVELVKEGLHHQDGQVVEMVYNAEDTTGSSLFWTGDGQPGYSQKHQVSTVMLKTLLERKGVEAVDFMKLECVGCEYGVAHASDSSTLDRIKYVVGALHPNIVFGVPQMDQATAIMFSRGWRMQAFGRRIWKCPQVERSYCTGD
;
A
#
# COMPACT_ATOMS: atom_id res chain seq x y z
N MET A 1 14.38 -26.54 -55.27
CA MET A 1 15.13 -25.61 -56.16
C MET A 1 14.58 -24.22 -55.87
N SER A 2 15.15 -23.48 -54.91
CA SER A 2 16.32 -22.58 -55.07
C SER A 2 15.89 -21.33 -55.87
N MET A 3 15.94 -20.09 -55.39
CA MET A 3 17.04 -19.28 -54.83
C MET A 3 16.41 -18.05 -54.13
N LEU A 4 16.76 -17.49 -52.96
CA LEU A 4 18.04 -17.16 -52.30
C LEU A 4 18.99 -16.32 -53.16
N SER A 5 19.08 -15.01 -52.92
CA SER A 5 20.34 -14.22 -52.76
C SER A 5 20.23 -12.70 -53.04
N LEU A 6 20.59 -11.89 -52.03
CA LEU A 6 21.47 -10.68 -52.01
C LEU A 6 21.09 -9.46 -52.89
N TRP A 7 21.09 -8.20 -52.43
CA TRP A 7 22.15 -7.36 -51.80
C TRP A 7 21.50 -6.31 -50.85
N LEU A 8 21.89 -6.08 -49.58
CA LEU A 8 23.06 -5.37 -49.01
C LEU A 8 23.29 -3.91 -49.47
N LEU A 9 22.90 -2.93 -48.62
CA LEU A 9 23.71 -1.81 -48.09
C LEU A 9 22.82 -0.73 -47.43
N GLY A 10 23.16 -0.29 -46.21
CA GLY A 10 22.55 0.89 -45.59
C GLY A 10 22.48 0.93 -44.05
N LEU A 11 23.52 0.49 -43.34
CA LEU A 11 23.68 0.77 -41.91
C LEU A 11 24.18 2.21 -41.73
N ALA A 12 23.32 3.10 -41.22
CA ALA A 12 23.73 4.33 -40.58
C ALA A 12 23.19 4.30 -39.14
N ALA A 13 24.10 4.05 -38.20
CA ALA A 13 23.83 4.11 -36.78
C ALA A 13 23.59 5.56 -36.35
N VAL A 14 22.39 5.87 -35.88
CA VAL A 14 22.14 7.06 -35.06
C VAL A 14 22.44 6.65 -33.62
N GLN A 15 23.64 6.98 -33.14
CA GLN A 15 23.92 7.00 -31.72
C GLN A 15 23.20 8.21 -31.11
N ALA A 16 22.02 7.99 -30.56
CA ALA A 16 21.42 8.92 -29.61
C ALA A 16 21.97 8.55 -28.22
N SER A 17 22.88 9.37 -27.73
CA SER A 17 23.40 9.32 -26.37
C SER A 17 22.27 9.63 -25.40
N PHE A 18 21.68 8.61 -24.77
CA PHE A 18 20.80 8.80 -23.62
C PHE A 18 21.68 9.04 -22.38
N SER A 19 21.77 10.31 -21.99
CA SER A 19 22.20 10.70 -20.65
C SER A 19 21.08 10.32 -19.67
N VAL A 20 21.28 9.25 -18.92
CA VAL A 20 20.49 8.97 -17.72
C VAL A 20 20.82 10.08 -16.72
N ALA A 21 19.89 11.02 -16.53
CA ALA A 21 19.95 11.91 -15.38
C ALA A 21 19.64 11.06 -14.14
N GLN A 22 20.67 10.65 -13.40
CA GLN A 22 20.51 10.27 -12.00
C GLN A 22 19.97 11.49 -11.27
N GLN A 23 18.70 11.43 -10.85
CA GLN A 23 18.21 12.35 -9.83
C GLN A 23 18.65 11.80 -8.49
N ASP A 24 19.85 12.22 -8.06
CA ASP A 24 20.31 12.06 -6.70
C ASP A 24 19.39 12.88 -5.79
N SER A 25 18.62 12.21 -4.93
CA SER A 25 17.88 12.86 -3.85
C SER A 25 18.85 13.21 -2.72
N CYS A 26 19.61 14.28 -2.89
CA CYS A 26 20.46 14.83 -1.85
C CYS A 26 19.64 15.81 -0.99
N VAL A 27 19.53 15.52 0.32
CA VAL A 27 18.96 16.42 1.33
C VAL A 27 19.87 17.65 1.41
N ALA A 28 19.32 18.82 1.11
CA ALA A 28 20.10 20.05 1.08
C ALA A 28 20.34 20.60 2.49
N GLY A 29 21.55 20.43 3.02
CA GLY A 29 21.96 20.92 4.33
C GLY A 29 23.32 20.38 4.77
N SER A 30 23.99 21.10 5.68
CA SER A 30 25.17 20.60 6.38
C SER A 30 24.79 19.31 7.12
N VAL A 31 25.62 18.26 7.06
CA VAL A 31 25.31 16.98 7.73
C VAL A 31 25.06 17.20 9.22
N GLU A 32 25.74 18.17 9.84
CA GLU A 32 25.56 18.58 11.23
C GLU A 32 24.12 19.01 11.60
N ALA A 33 23.27 19.34 10.62
CA ALA A 33 21.89 19.76 10.84
C ALA A 33 20.86 18.62 10.71
N TRP A 34 21.31 17.42 10.34
CA TRP A 34 20.42 16.29 10.11
C TRP A 34 19.84 15.75 11.42
N THR A 35 18.54 15.50 11.42
CA THR A 35 17.85 14.72 12.43
C THR A 35 18.19 13.22 12.31
N ALA A 36 17.92 12.44 13.35
CA ALA A 36 18.10 10.98 13.29
C ALA A 36 17.26 10.32 12.18
N GLU A 37 16.10 10.89 11.83
CA GLU A 37 15.27 10.44 10.71
C GLU A 37 15.94 10.70 9.35
N GLU A 38 16.51 11.90 9.15
CA GLU A 38 17.25 12.25 7.93
C GLU A 38 18.55 11.44 7.77
N VAL A 39 19.24 11.14 8.88
CA VAL A 39 20.34 10.17 8.91
C VAL A 39 19.82 8.79 8.48
N GLY A 40 18.67 8.38 8.97
CA GLY A 40 18.02 7.13 8.58
C GLY A 40 17.73 7.04 7.08
N ASP A 41 17.13 8.07 6.50
CA ASP A 41 16.84 8.17 5.06
C ASP A 41 18.12 8.10 4.22
N TRP A 42 19.18 8.76 4.67
CA TRP A 42 20.49 8.67 4.01
C TRP A 42 21.08 7.26 4.07
N LEU A 43 20.99 6.57 5.21
CA LEU A 43 21.46 5.19 5.34
C LEU A 43 20.66 4.23 4.43
N VAL A 44 19.36 4.46 4.27
CA VAL A 44 18.52 3.74 3.29
C VAL A 44 19.02 3.98 1.87
N SER A 45 19.41 5.22 1.51
CA SER A 45 19.99 5.53 0.20
C SER A 45 21.31 4.78 -0.06
N LEU A 46 22.08 4.50 1.00
CA LEU A 46 23.28 3.66 0.94
C LEU A 46 22.97 2.17 0.87
N LYS A 47 21.70 1.74 0.81
CA LYS A 47 21.28 0.33 0.85
C LYS A 47 21.73 -0.37 2.13
N ILE A 48 21.67 0.33 3.26
CA ILE A 48 21.82 -0.25 4.59
C ILE A 48 20.48 -0.87 4.99
N ASP A 49 20.51 -1.98 5.71
CA ASP A 49 19.29 -2.69 6.08
C ASP A 49 18.46 -1.90 7.11
N GLU A 50 17.14 -2.04 7.04
CA GLU A 50 16.20 -1.30 7.91
C GLU A 50 16.42 -1.56 9.41
N ALA A 51 16.90 -2.73 9.82
CA ALA A 51 17.16 -3.03 11.23
C ALA A 51 18.42 -2.32 11.74
N ALA A 52 19.44 -2.17 10.89
CA ALA A 52 20.57 -1.30 11.18
C ALA A 52 20.14 0.17 11.19
N VAL A 53 19.31 0.62 10.24
CA VAL A 53 18.76 1.99 10.23
C VAL A 53 17.94 2.30 11.48
N ALA A 54 17.08 1.37 11.90
CA ALA A 54 16.27 1.51 13.11
C ALA A 54 17.13 1.74 14.35
N LYS A 55 18.29 1.07 14.45
CA LYS A 55 19.23 1.31 15.56
C LYS A 55 19.83 2.71 15.57
N PHE A 56 20.03 3.34 14.42
CA PHE A 56 20.48 4.74 14.36
C PHE A 56 19.38 5.68 14.85
N ILE A 57 18.11 5.40 14.48
CA ILE A 57 16.97 6.20 14.94
C ILE A 57 16.69 5.98 16.43
N GLU A 58 16.70 4.73 16.90
CA GLU A 58 16.48 4.35 18.30
C GLU A 58 17.53 4.93 19.26
N GLN A 59 18.77 5.05 18.78
CA GLN A 59 19.88 5.64 19.55
C GLN A 59 20.03 7.14 19.33
N ASP A 60 19.08 7.78 18.63
CA ASP A 60 19.05 9.21 18.34
C ASP A 60 20.35 9.71 17.69
N ILE A 61 20.88 8.93 16.74
CA ILE A 61 22.10 9.26 16.00
C ILE A 61 21.76 10.34 14.97
N ASP A 62 21.87 11.59 15.40
CA ASP A 62 21.77 12.77 14.55
C ASP A 62 23.02 13.00 13.69
N GLY A 63 22.99 14.05 12.88
CA GLY A 63 24.08 14.42 11.99
C GLY A 63 25.42 14.70 12.67
N VAL A 64 25.41 15.23 13.89
CA VAL A 64 26.62 15.49 14.68
C VAL A 64 27.19 14.18 15.19
N ALA A 65 26.34 13.33 15.77
CA ALA A 65 26.72 12.00 16.25
C ALA A 65 27.28 11.14 15.11
N LEU A 66 26.67 11.18 13.93
CA LEU A 66 27.12 10.46 12.73
C LEU A 66 28.57 10.79 12.34
N LEU A 67 28.98 12.06 12.45
CA LEU A 67 30.32 12.52 12.14
C LEU A 67 31.37 12.03 13.14
N GLU A 68 30.97 11.72 14.37
CA GLU A 68 31.84 11.27 15.46
C GLU A 68 31.98 9.74 15.55
N LEU A 69 31.06 8.97 14.93
CA LEU A 69 31.06 7.50 15.01
C LEU A 69 32.41 6.87 14.64
N SER A 70 32.86 5.89 15.43
CA SER A 70 34.00 5.04 15.09
C SER A 70 33.58 3.75 14.38
N ASP A 71 34.54 3.02 13.80
CA ASP A 71 34.27 1.67 13.25
C ASP A 71 33.76 0.71 14.34
N GLU A 72 34.19 0.93 15.59
CA GLU A 72 33.80 0.11 16.73
C GLU A 72 32.36 0.40 17.17
N ASP A 73 31.93 1.67 17.20
CA ASP A 73 30.55 2.05 17.52
C ASP A 73 29.57 1.46 16.49
N LEU A 74 29.94 1.55 15.21
CA LEU A 74 29.18 0.94 14.13
C LEU A 74 29.06 -0.58 14.29
N ARG A 75 30.10 -1.24 14.78
CA ARG A 75 30.15 -2.71 14.89
C ARG A 75 29.44 -3.23 16.15
N VAL A 76 29.67 -2.58 17.29
CA VAL A 76 29.27 -3.06 18.62
C VAL A 76 27.94 -2.48 19.04
N GLU A 77 27.78 -1.16 18.96
CA GLU A 77 26.59 -0.46 19.44
C GLU A 77 25.47 -0.46 18.40
N LEU A 78 25.81 -0.22 17.13
CA LEU A 78 24.84 -0.09 16.04
C LEU A 78 24.68 -1.40 15.23
N GLY A 79 25.47 -2.43 15.52
CA GLY A 79 25.31 -3.77 14.96
C GLY A 79 25.59 -3.92 13.45
N VAL A 80 26.31 -2.98 12.84
CA VAL A 80 26.73 -3.01 11.44
C VAL A 80 27.93 -3.95 11.27
N LEU A 81 27.68 -5.27 11.23
CA LEU A 81 28.75 -6.28 11.27
C LEU A 81 29.60 -6.36 9.99
N LYS A 82 29.08 -5.94 8.83
CA LYS A 82 29.78 -6.02 7.54
C LYS A 82 30.85 -4.92 7.43
N LEU A 83 32.12 -5.31 7.36
CA LEU A 83 33.27 -4.38 7.27
C LEU A 83 33.17 -3.40 6.09
N GLY A 84 32.74 -3.87 4.90
CA GLY A 84 32.57 -3.00 3.73
C GLY A 84 31.49 -1.94 3.91
N LEU A 85 30.45 -2.25 4.70
CA LEU A 85 29.35 -1.34 4.99
C LEU A 85 29.78 -0.24 5.96
N ARG A 86 30.50 -0.62 7.03
CA ARG A 86 31.07 0.34 7.99
C ARG A 86 32.03 1.31 7.31
N LYS A 87 32.93 0.81 6.47
CA LYS A 87 33.83 1.65 5.67
C LYS A 87 33.07 2.63 4.78
N ARG A 88 31.97 2.19 4.15
CA ARG A 88 31.14 3.04 3.29
C ARG A 88 30.45 4.16 4.08
N ILE A 89 29.93 3.87 5.28
CA ILE A 89 29.33 4.90 6.17
C ILE A 89 30.40 5.93 6.56
N LEU A 90 31.54 5.48 7.08
CA LEU A 90 32.63 6.35 7.55
C LEU A 90 33.23 7.20 6.42
N GLN A 91 33.24 6.72 5.17
CA GLN A 91 33.76 7.44 4.02
C GLN A 91 32.77 8.49 3.46
N ASN A 92 31.46 8.22 3.53
CA ASN A 92 30.46 9.09 2.90
C ASN A 92 29.80 10.06 3.88
N ARG A 93 29.97 9.89 5.19
CA ARG A 93 29.34 10.73 6.23
C ARG A 93 29.64 12.24 6.13
N ALA A 94 30.76 12.64 5.52
CA ALA A 94 31.11 14.05 5.32
C ALA A 94 30.77 14.58 3.91
N ALA A 95 30.60 13.71 2.92
CA ALA A 95 30.33 14.09 1.53
C ALA A 95 28.85 14.45 1.28
N ALA A 96 27.98 14.10 2.22
CA ALA A 96 26.54 14.28 2.10
C ALA A 96 26.07 15.77 2.20
N ALA A 97 26.98 16.70 2.53
CA ALA A 97 26.70 18.13 2.67
C ALA A 97 26.75 18.98 1.37
N SER A 98 27.04 18.40 0.21
CA SER A 98 27.34 19.18 -1.02
C SER A 98 26.21 19.29 -2.06
N CYS A 99 24.95 19.33 -1.61
CA CYS A 99 23.83 19.81 -2.43
C CYS A 99 23.11 20.98 -1.73
N GLY A 100 22.99 22.13 -2.39
CA GLY A 100 21.89 23.09 -2.17
C GLY A 100 22.04 24.12 -1.02
N ALA A 101 22.89 25.13 -1.18
CA ALA A 101 22.78 26.38 -0.42
C ALA A 101 21.83 27.36 -1.13
N SER A 102 20.59 27.51 -0.65
CA SER A 102 19.88 28.81 -0.65
C SER A 102 18.52 28.75 0.06
N GLN A 103 18.43 29.56 1.12
CA GLN A 103 17.22 30.19 1.70
C GLN A 103 16.37 29.37 2.69
N GLN A 104 16.89 29.31 3.91
CA GLN A 104 16.13 29.24 5.17
C GLN A 104 15.27 30.49 5.38
N GLN A 105 14.10 30.32 6.03
CA GLN A 105 13.69 31.18 7.14
C GLN A 105 12.75 30.43 8.10
N ALA A 106 13.10 30.45 9.38
CA ALA A 106 12.54 29.68 10.50
C ALA A 106 11.56 30.50 11.36
N VAL A 107 10.85 29.84 12.30
CA VAL A 107 10.49 30.29 13.68
C VAL A 107 9.73 29.15 14.43
N PRO A 108 9.80 29.05 15.79
CA PRO A 108 9.97 27.79 16.53
C PRO A 108 8.79 27.30 17.41
N GLN A 109 8.97 26.10 17.96
CA GLN A 109 8.09 25.33 18.86
C GLN A 109 8.08 25.80 20.33
N SER A 110 7.05 25.40 21.09
CA SER A 110 7.11 25.27 22.55
C SER A 110 6.39 24.01 23.08
N SER A 111 7.07 23.37 24.02
CA SER A 111 6.88 22.18 24.87
C SER A 111 5.58 22.00 25.69
N GLY A 112 5.29 20.75 26.11
CA GLY A 112 4.91 20.46 27.51
C GLY A 112 3.92 19.31 27.85
N ALA A 113 4.45 18.12 28.15
CA ALA A 113 4.16 17.17 29.26
C ALA A 113 2.76 16.53 29.55
N SER A 114 2.75 15.18 29.48
CA SER A 114 2.42 14.14 30.51
C SER A 114 1.17 14.21 31.41
N ALA A 115 0.32 13.16 31.41
CA ALA A 115 0.24 12.12 32.48
C ALA A 115 -1.06 11.25 32.51
N ALA A 116 -0.86 9.93 32.69
CA ALA A 116 -1.62 8.91 33.45
C ALA A 116 -3.08 8.48 33.11
N ALA A 117 -3.26 7.14 33.08
CA ALA A 117 -4.53 6.39 32.96
C ALA A 117 -5.32 6.27 34.28
N PRO A 118 -6.62 5.86 34.25
CA PRO A 118 -6.93 4.45 34.55
C PRO A 118 -8.20 3.83 33.91
N ALA A 119 -8.13 2.50 33.76
CA ALA A 119 -9.13 1.43 33.99
C ALA A 119 -10.60 1.51 33.51
N SER A 120 -10.91 0.52 32.64
CA SER A 120 -12.18 -0.25 32.46
C SER A 120 -13.43 0.53 32.09
N TRP A 121 -14.25 0.06 31.13
CA TRP A 121 -15.73 0.08 31.19
C TRP A 121 -16.36 -0.85 30.16
N LYS A 122 -17.57 -1.27 30.50
CA LYS A 122 -18.40 -2.28 29.86
C LYS A 122 -19.03 -1.77 28.56
N ALA A 123 -19.33 -2.72 27.69
CA ALA A 123 -20.12 -2.57 26.48
C ALA A 123 -21.51 -2.00 26.78
N GLU A 124 -21.89 -0.93 26.05
CA GLU A 124 -23.19 -0.64 25.43
C GLU A 124 -23.31 0.87 25.10
N MET A 125 -24.02 1.18 24.01
CA MET A 125 -24.42 2.51 23.47
C MET A 125 -23.44 3.16 22.46
N LEU A 126 -23.77 3.11 21.17
CA LEU A 126 -24.68 4.02 20.43
C LEU A 126 -24.21 5.48 20.47
N TRP A 127 -23.78 5.94 19.31
CA TRP A 127 -23.45 7.31 18.92
C TRP A 127 -24.08 8.39 19.82
N SER A 128 -23.26 8.94 20.71
CA SER A 128 -23.41 10.27 21.29
C SER A 128 -22.04 10.72 21.81
N GLY A 129 -21.40 11.66 21.11
CA GLY A 129 -20.04 12.11 21.41
C GLY A 129 -19.91 12.98 22.66
N PRO A 130 -18.66 13.35 23.01
CA PRO A 130 -18.41 14.74 23.40
C PRO A 130 -17.12 15.32 22.79
N GLY A 131 -17.23 16.52 22.22
CA GLY A 131 -16.22 17.57 22.36
C GLY A 131 -14.85 17.39 21.71
N ALA A 132 -14.77 17.07 20.42
CA ALA A 132 -13.63 17.49 19.60
C ALA A 132 -14.06 18.74 18.83
N GLN A 133 -13.24 19.80 18.86
CA GLN A 133 -13.42 20.96 17.98
C GLN A 133 -13.43 20.47 16.53
N GLN A 134 -14.63 20.28 15.98
CA GLN A 134 -14.83 20.19 14.55
C GLN A 134 -14.36 21.52 14.00
N SER A 135 -13.20 21.55 13.36
CA SER A 135 -12.95 22.56 12.33
C SER A 135 -14.17 22.53 11.43
N ALA A 136 -14.91 23.63 11.35
CA ALA A 136 -16.12 23.72 10.55
C ALA A 136 -15.78 23.30 9.12
N VAL A 137 -16.10 22.06 8.75
CA VAL A 137 -16.12 21.64 7.36
C VAL A 137 -17.17 22.55 6.74
N ALA A 138 -16.75 23.39 5.79
CA ALA A 138 -17.66 24.28 5.09
C ALA A 138 -18.88 23.47 4.64
N MET A 139 -20.08 24.02 4.84
CA MET A 139 -21.32 23.37 4.42
C MET A 139 -21.19 22.87 2.98
N PRO A 140 -21.76 21.69 2.65
CA PRO A 140 -21.55 21.08 1.34
C PRO A 140 -21.88 22.10 0.26
N MET A 141 -20.95 22.31 -0.69
CA MET A 141 -21.33 23.08 -1.86
C MET A 141 -22.51 22.34 -2.48
N SER A 142 -23.62 23.05 -2.59
CA SER A 142 -24.82 22.57 -3.27
C SER A 142 -24.45 22.19 -4.71
N CYS A 143 -25.19 21.27 -5.31
CA CYS A 143 -24.97 20.91 -6.73
C CYS A 143 -24.97 22.12 -7.68
N SER A 144 -25.67 23.19 -7.30
CA SER A 144 -25.70 24.49 -7.98
C SER A 144 -24.38 25.27 -7.94
N GLU A 145 -23.50 25.01 -6.97
CA GLU A 145 -22.22 25.71 -6.80
C GLU A 145 -21.05 24.99 -7.51
N LEU A 146 -21.23 23.75 -7.94
CA LEU A 146 -20.22 23.05 -8.75
C LEU A 146 -20.14 23.67 -10.16
N PRO A 147 -18.95 23.94 -10.73
CA PRO A 147 -18.80 24.49 -12.09
C PRO A 147 -19.40 23.54 -13.13
N ALA A 148 -20.14 23.99 -14.14
CA ALA A 148 -20.83 23.14 -15.13
C ALA A 148 -19.92 22.08 -15.79
N ALA A 149 -20.50 21.00 -16.31
CA ALA A 149 -19.74 19.92 -16.96
C ALA A 149 -18.82 20.49 -18.05
N GLY A 150 -17.53 20.14 -18.01
CA GLY A 150 -16.51 20.65 -18.95
C GLY A 150 -15.93 22.04 -18.63
N SER A 151 -16.36 22.70 -17.54
CA SER A 151 -15.85 24.03 -17.14
C SER A 151 -15.10 24.07 -15.80
N GLY A 152 -15.03 22.94 -15.09
CA GLY A 152 -14.35 22.78 -13.79
C GLY A 152 -13.16 21.83 -13.84
N SER A 153 -12.58 21.54 -12.68
CA SER A 153 -11.54 20.52 -12.56
C SER A 153 -12.10 19.11 -12.81
N GLU A 154 -11.22 18.14 -13.04
CA GLU A 154 -11.61 16.73 -13.12
C GLU A 154 -12.30 16.26 -11.83
N LEU A 155 -11.80 16.71 -10.67
CA LEU A 155 -12.43 16.43 -9.39
C LEU A 155 -13.85 17.01 -9.29
N ASP A 156 -14.12 18.18 -9.90
CA ASP A 156 -15.47 18.76 -9.93
C ASP A 156 -16.42 17.95 -10.81
N SER A 157 -15.89 17.35 -11.89
CA SER A 157 -16.67 16.44 -12.74
C SER A 157 -17.03 15.17 -11.97
N ILE A 158 -16.10 14.61 -11.21
CA ILE A 158 -16.32 13.47 -10.33
C ILE A 158 -17.32 13.81 -9.21
N ARG A 159 -17.20 14.98 -8.58
CA ARG A 159 -18.16 15.47 -7.58
C ARG A 159 -19.55 15.59 -8.15
N ARG A 160 -19.70 16.20 -9.33
CA ARG A 160 -21.03 16.32 -9.98
C ARG A 160 -21.62 14.95 -10.28
N TRP A 161 -20.82 14.03 -10.83
CA TRP A 161 -21.28 12.67 -11.11
C TRP A 161 -21.80 11.99 -9.84
N LEU A 162 -21.01 12.02 -8.76
CA LEU A 162 -21.29 11.27 -7.54
C LEU A 162 -22.35 11.91 -6.63
N LEU A 163 -22.43 13.24 -6.56
CA LEU A 163 -23.30 13.96 -5.62
C LEU A 163 -24.56 14.51 -6.29
N CYS A 164 -24.53 14.74 -7.60
CA CYS A 164 -25.59 15.43 -8.33
C CYS A 164 -26.24 14.56 -9.40
N GLN A 165 -25.93 13.25 -9.42
CA GLN A 165 -26.40 12.32 -10.45
C GLN A 165 -26.09 12.80 -11.88
N GLY A 166 -24.99 13.53 -12.05
CA GLY A 166 -24.52 13.92 -13.37
C GLY A 166 -23.99 12.71 -14.14
N ASP A 167 -23.62 12.92 -15.41
CA ASP A 167 -23.02 11.86 -16.20
C ASP A 167 -21.60 11.49 -15.70
N PRO A 168 -21.22 10.20 -15.76
CA PRO A 168 -19.88 9.76 -15.42
C PRO A 168 -18.85 10.37 -16.39
N PRO A 169 -17.68 10.83 -15.91
CA PRO A 169 -16.59 11.26 -16.80
C PRO A 169 -16.03 10.05 -17.55
N GLU A 170 -15.73 10.13 -18.85
CA GLU A 170 -15.12 9.00 -19.56
C GLU A 170 -13.72 8.65 -19.00
N PRO A 171 -13.35 7.36 -18.82
CA PRO A 171 -14.05 6.14 -19.24
C PRO A 171 -14.96 5.54 -18.15
N ALA A 172 -15.39 6.35 -17.18
CA ALA A 172 -16.09 5.86 -16.00
C ALA A 172 -17.45 5.23 -16.35
N VAL A 173 -17.84 4.25 -15.55
CA VAL A 173 -19.10 3.51 -15.73
C VAL A 173 -20.04 3.76 -14.57
N GLN A 174 -21.30 4.09 -14.87
CA GLN A 174 -22.36 4.22 -13.88
C GLN A 174 -22.59 2.90 -13.15
N GLN A 175 -22.53 2.90 -11.82
CA GLN A 175 -22.79 1.69 -11.01
C GLN A 175 -24.21 1.75 -10.40
N PRO A 176 -25.06 0.72 -10.59
CA PRO A 176 -26.45 0.73 -10.13
C PRO A 176 -26.60 0.61 -8.61
N GLU A 177 -25.61 0.03 -7.92
CA GLU A 177 -25.62 -0.18 -6.45
C GLU A 177 -24.50 0.61 -5.76
N MET A 178 -24.25 1.86 -6.19
CA MET A 178 -23.28 2.71 -5.50
C MET A 178 -23.58 2.69 -3.97
N PRO A 179 -22.56 2.45 -3.13
CA PRO A 179 -22.69 2.11 -1.71
C PRO A 179 -23.53 3.13 -0.92
N ASP A 180 -24.06 2.70 0.23
CA ASP A 180 -24.78 3.55 1.19
C ASP A 180 -24.07 4.86 1.57
N VAL A 181 -22.74 4.95 1.36
CA VAL A 181 -21.98 6.20 1.52
C VAL A 181 -22.52 7.32 0.63
N PHE A 182 -23.06 7.02 -0.56
CA PHE A 182 -23.74 7.99 -1.43
C PHE A 182 -25.14 8.39 -0.94
N LYS A 183 -25.72 7.65 0.03
CA LYS A 183 -26.99 8.04 0.67
C LYS A 183 -26.79 9.17 1.68
N ASP A 184 -25.59 9.31 2.24
CA ASP A 184 -25.17 10.48 3.01
C ASP A 184 -24.31 11.40 2.13
N SER A 185 -24.98 12.32 1.44
CA SER A 185 -24.33 13.30 0.58
C SER A 185 -23.34 14.20 1.35
N ALA A 186 -23.51 14.38 2.67
CA ALA A 186 -22.58 15.17 3.47
C ALA A 186 -21.28 14.41 3.75
N GLN A 187 -21.34 13.12 4.06
CA GLN A 187 -20.14 12.30 4.25
C GLN A 187 -19.38 12.10 2.94
N THR A 188 -20.08 11.83 1.83
CA THR A 188 -19.45 11.77 0.50
C THR A 188 -18.81 13.11 0.13
N TRP A 189 -19.50 14.22 0.41
CA TRP A 189 -18.94 15.56 0.19
C TRP A 189 -17.64 15.76 0.96
N ALA A 190 -17.62 15.46 2.26
CA ALA A 190 -16.44 15.63 3.09
C ALA A 190 -15.23 14.86 2.57
N LEU A 191 -15.42 13.60 2.16
CA LEU A 191 -14.34 12.78 1.57
C LEU A 191 -13.83 13.35 0.24
N LEU A 192 -14.71 13.87 -0.60
CA LEU A 192 -14.34 14.43 -1.92
C LEU A 192 -13.84 15.88 -1.84
N ALA A 193 -14.19 16.63 -0.79
CA ALA A 193 -13.72 18.00 -0.58
C ALA A 193 -12.20 18.03 -0.44
N ASP A 194 -11.65 17.07 0.30
CA ASP A 194 -10.23 16.88 0.55
C ASP A 194 -9.61 15.75 -0.28
N ALA A 195 -10.19 15.43 -1.44
CA ALA A 195 -9.61 14.44 -2.35
C ALA A 195 -8.66 15.07 -3.39
N LYS A 196 -7.84 14.22 -4.01
CA LYS A 196 -7.05 14.53 -5.22
C LYS A 196 -7.27 13.44 -6.26
N VAL A 197 -7.09 13.82 -7.53
CA VAL A 197 -7.09 12.90 -8.67
C VAL A 197 -5.65 12.60 -9.07
N LEU A 198 -5.36 11.34 -9.35
CA LEU A 198 -4.07 10.83 -9.79
C LEU A 198 -4.23 10.08 -11.11
N HIS A 199 -3.28 10.25 -12.03
CA HIS A 199 -3.20 9.47 -13.27
C HIS A 199 -1.85 8.80 -13.36
N TYR A 200 -1.83 7.48 -13.48
CA TYR A 200 -0.61 6.70 -13.57
C TYR A 200 -0.71 5.67 -14.68
N GLU A 201 0.42 5.40 -15.33
CA GLU A 201 0.58 4.23 -16.18
C GLU A 201 1.33 3.17 -15.38
N ILE A 202 0.67 2.04 -15.14
CA ILE A 202 1.22 0.95 -14.35
C ILE A 202 1.15 -0.31 -15.22
N LEU A 203 2.30 -0.92 -15.45
CA LEU A 203 2.43 -2.15 -16.26
C LEU A 203 1.76 -2.03 -17.65
N GLY A 204 1.90 -0.86 -18.30
CA GLY A 204 1.33 -0.58 -19.63
C GLY A 204 -0.16 -0.24 -19.63
N HIS A 205 -0.76 -0.03 -18.47
CA HIS A 205 -2.17 0.32 -18.33
C HIS A 205 -2.36 1.65 -17.62
N ARG A 206 -3.16 2.54 -18.21
CA ARG A 206 -3.55 3.80 -17.56
C ARG A 206 -4.61 3.57 -16.50
N LEU A 207 -4.38 4.13 -15.32
CA LEU A 207 -5.29 4.18 -14.19
C LEU A 207 -5.61 5.63 -13.83
N SER A 208 -6.90 5.90 -13.60
CA SER A 208 -7.38 7.15 -13.02
C SER A 208 -7.88 6.88 -11.61
N LEU A 209 -7.28 7.52 -10.62
CA LEU A 209 -7.49 7.23 -9.20
C LEU A 209 -7.90 8.50 -8.47
N VAL A 210 -8.76 8.34 -7.48
CA VAL A 210 -9.09 9.34 -6.47
C VAL A 210 -8.64 8.79 -5.13
N THR A 211 -7.95 9.63 -4.37
CA THR A 211 -7.54 9.34 -3.00
C THR A 211 -7.59 10.63 -2.16
N HIS A 212 -7.37 10.51 -0.87
CA HIS A 212 -7.27 11.66 0.02
C HIS A 212 -6.08 12.57 -0.37
N ARG A 213 -6.24 13.88 -0.30
CA ARG A 213 -5.25 14.87 -0.76
C ARG A 213 -3.89 14.72 -0.08
N ARG A 214 -3.90 14.33 1.19
CA ARG A 214 -2.70 14.15 2.03
C ARG A 214 -2.11 12.74 1.98
N ASP A 215 -2.71 11.84 1.20
CA ASP A 215 -2.19 10.49 1.02
C ASP A 215 -0.88 10.52 0.22
N ARG A 216 0.24 10.53 0.95
CA ARG A 216 1.59 10.55 0.35
C ARG A 216 2.13 9.14 0.17
N LYS A 217 1.72 8.18 1.00
CA LYS A 217 2.25 6.82 0.95
C LYS A 217 1.74 6.03 -0.26
N THR A 218 0.55 6.32 -0.77
CA THR A 218 0.12 5.76 -2.06
C THR A 218 1.10 6.11 -3.17
N GLU A 219 1.47 7.39 -3.29
CA GLU A 219 2.40 7.85 -4.33
C GLU A 219 3.86 7.45 -4.05
N GLY A 220 4.29 7.50 -2.79
CA GLY A 220 5.68 7.25 -2.40
C GLY A 220 6.06 5.79 -2.22
N HIS A 221 5.09 4.90 -1.98
CA HIS A 221 5.35 3.47 -1.70
C HIS A 221 4.52 2.53 -2.58
N VAL A 222 3.19 2.68 -2.61
CA VAL A 222 2.32 1.70 -3.30
C VAL A 222 2.50 1.74 -4.82
N LEU A 223 2.46 2.93 -5.42
CA LEU A 223 2.60 3.10 -6.87
C LEU A 223 3.98 2.65 -7.39
N PRO A 224 5.12 2.96 -6.72
CA PRO A 224 6.42 2.43 -7.09
C PRO A 224 6.51 0.90 -7.10
N ILE A 225 5.98 0.23 -6.06
CA ILE A 225 5.94 -1.25 -5.97
C ILE A 225 5.20 -1.85 -7.16
N LEU A 226 4.04 -1.28 -7.52
CA LEU A 226 3.24 -1.79 -8.63
C LEU A 226 3.87 -1.46 -9.99
N THR A 227 4.53 -0.31 -10.11
CA THR A 227 5.22 0.09 -11.35
C THR A 227 6.47 -0.75 -11.60
N GLY A 228 7.16 -1.15 -10.53
CA GLY A 228 8.33 -2.04 -10.56
C GLY A 228 7.99 -3.51 -10.83
N ASP A 229 6.70 -3.86 -10.90
CA ASP A 229 6.21 -5.24 -10.97
C ASP A 229 6.70 -6.13 -9.81
N ASP A 230 6.80 -5.58 -8.61
CA ASP A 230 7.24 -6.33 -7.41
C ASP A 230 6.33 -7.52 -7.08
N TYR A 231 5.14 -7.58 -7.68
CA TYR A 231 4.21 -8.70 -7.59
C TYR A 231 4.33 -9.73 -8.72
N GLY A 232 5.21 -9.51 -9.69
CA GLY A 232 5.45 -10.42 -10.81
C GLY A 232 4.23 -10.63 -11.72
N LEU A 233 3.39 -9.61 -11.88
CA LEU A 233 2.16 -9.69 -12.66
C LEU A 233 2.42 -9.73 -14.17
N LEU A 234 3.57 -9.24 -14.64
CA LEU A 234 3.99 -9.34 -16.04
C LEU A 234 4.75 -10.62 -16.36
N ASP A 235 4.81 -11.57 -15.43
CA ASP A 235 5.36 -12.88 -15.72
C ASP A 235 4.67 -13.46 -16.97
N ARG A 236 5.47 -13.72 -18.02
CA ARG A 236 4.99 -14.21 -19.32
C ARG A 236 4.23 -15.52 -19.17
N ASP A 237 4.57 -16.32 -18.17
CA ASP A 237 3.89 -17.54 -17.87
C ASP A 237 2.50 -17.29 -17.27
N LEU A 238 2.31 -16.30 -16.39
CA LEU A 238 0.97 -15.92 -15.90
C LEU A 238 0.09 -15.41 -17.04
N ALA A 239 0.61 -14.47 -17.84
CA ALA A 239 -0.11 -13.92 -18.99
C ALA A 239 -0.50 -15.01 -20.00
N THR A 240 0.42 -15.93 -20.33
CA THR A 240 0.16 -17.02 -21.28
C THR A 240 -0.79 -18.07 -20.67
N ARG A 241 -0.64 -18.42 -19.40
CA ARG A 241 -1.47 -19.43 -18.72
C ARG A 241 -2.90 -18.96 -18.52
N TRP A 242 -3.11 -17.67 -18.31
CA TRP A 242 -4.42 -17.09 -18.04
C TRP A 242 -5.08 -16.44 -19.25
N ALA A 243 -4.36 -16.27 -20.36
CA ALA A 243 -4.92 -15.78 -21.63
C ALA A 243 -6.19 -16.52 -22.06
N SER A 244 -6.31 -17.81 -21.75
CA SER A 244 -7.46 -18.64 -22.10
C SER A 244 -8.23 -19.22 -20.90
N LYS A 245 -8.00 -18.70 -19.68
CA LYS A 245 -8.66 -19.18 -18.46
C LYS A 245 -9.45 -18.06 -17.78
N GLU A 246 -10.27 -18.44 -16.82
CA GLU A 246 -10.99 -17.53 -15.92
C GLU A 246 -10.40 -17.70 -14.52
N PRO A 247 -9.20 -17.14 -14.26
CA PRO A 247 -8.53 -17.36 -12.99
C PRO A 247 -9.30 -16.68 -11.85
N VAL A 248 -9.27 -17.29 -10.66
CA VAL A 248 -9.78 -16.67 -9.45
C VAL A 248 -8.64 -15.95 -8.73
N ILE A 249 -8.78 -14.63 -8.59
CA ILE A 249 -7.81 -13.76 -7.91
C ILE A 249 -8.45 -13.25 -6.62
N LEU A 250 -7.76 -13.47 -5.49
CA LEU A 250 -8.13 -12.94 -4.19
C LEU A 250 -7.17 -11.81 -3.81
N ASP A 251 -7.68 -10.59 -3.77
CA ASP A 251 -6.95 -9.36 -3.43
C ASP A 251 -7.23 -8.99 -1.97
N VAL A 252 -6.35 -9.40 -1.05
CA VAL A 252 -6.50 -9.12 0.38
C VAL A 252 -5.75 -7.83 0.73
N GLY A 253 -6.48 -6.88 1.32
CA GLY A 253 -6.06 -5.50 1.51
C GLY A 253 -6.22 -4.69 0.23
N GLY A 254 -7.45 -4.64 -0.28
CA GLY A 254 -7.79 -3.99 -1.55
C GLY A 254 -7.44 -2.49 -1.60
N HIS A 255 -7.24 -1.85 -0.45
CA HIS A 255 -6.80 -0.47 -0.31
C HIS A 255 -7.70 0.47 -1.13
N ILE A 256 -7.17 1.39 -1.93
CA ILE A 256 -7.98 2.24 -2.82
C ILE A 256 -8.27 1.59 -4.19
N GLY A 257 -8.04 0.28 -4.34
CA GLY A 257 -8.42 -0.52 -5.51
C GLY A 257 -7.39 -0.65 -6.61
N ILE A 258 -6.16 -0.16 -6.43
CA ILE A 258 -5.14 -0.11 -7.50
C ILE A 258 -4.85 -1.52 -8.05
N THR A 259 -4.65 -2.50 -7.17
CA THR A 259 -4.38 -3.89 -7.53
C THR A 259 -5.58 -4.56 -8.20
N ALA A 260 -6.80 -4.38 -7.66
CA ALA A 260 -8.02 -4.90 -8.26
C ALA A 260 -8.23 -4.37 -9.70
N ILE A 261 -7.96 -3.08 -9.93
CA ILE A 261 -8.02 -2.46 -11.26
C ILE A 261 -6.97 -3.09 -12.19
N LEU A 262 -5.73 -3.22 -11.72
CA LEU A 262 -4.64 -3.84 -12.49
C LEU A 262 -4.97 -5.30 -12.87
N PHE A 263 -5.46 -6.10 -11.93
CA PHE A 263 -5.86 -7.48 -12.20
C PHE A 263 -6.91 -7.57 -13.31
N LYS A 264 -7.92 -6.68 -13.31
CA LYS A 264 -8.92 -6.66 -14.38
C LYS A 264 -8.38 -6.15 -15.72
N LYS A 265 -7.41 -5.24 -15.72
CA LYS A 265 -6.80 -4.73 -16.96
C LYS A 265 -5.85 -5.75 -17.59
N LEU A 266 -5.02 -6.41 -16.78
CA LEU A 266 -4.08 -7.46 -17.22
C LEU A 266 -4.78 -8.78 -17.52
N PHE A 267 -5.79 -9.15 -16.72
CA PHE A 267 -6.53 -10.40 -16.83
C PHE A 267 -8.05 -10.13 -16.90
N PRO A 268 -8.58 -9.66 -18.04
CA PRO A 268 -10.00 -9.27 -18.16
C PRO A 268 -11.00 -10.37 -17.82
N ARG A 269 -10.62 -11.63 -18.00
CA ARG A 269 -11.43 -12.81 -17.67
C ARG A 269 -11.33 -13.27 -16.21
N ALA A 270 -10.43 -12.67 -15.43
CA ALA A 270 -10.29 -13.03 -14.03
C ALA A 270 -11.56 -12.67 -13.24
N ARG A 271 -11.94 -13.58 -12.36
CA ARG A 271 -12.87 -13.31 -11.27
C ARG A 271 -12.06 -12.74 -10.12
N VAL A 272 -12.23 -11.46 -9.84
CA VAL A 272 -11.46 -10.74 -8.81
C VAL A 272 -12.34 -10.52 -7.60
N ILE A 273 -11.89 -10.99 -6.44
CA ILE A 273 -12.53 -10.76 -5.13
C ILE A 273 -11.56 -9.90 -4.31
N SER A 274 -11.95 -8.66 -3.99
CA SER A 274 -11.13 -7.71 -3.25
C SER A 274 -11.70 -7.48 -1.84
N VAL A 275 -10.85 -7.69 -0.84
CA VAL A 275 -11.18 -7.58 0.59
C VAL A 275 -10.56 -6.30 1.15
N GLU A 276 -11.40 -5.34 1.51
CA GLU A 276 -10.98 -4.07 2.11
C GLU A 276 -12.02 -3.62 3.15
N PRO A 277 -11.74 -3.80 4.44
CA PRO A 277 -12.67 -3.46 5.51
C PRO A 277 -12.65 -1.97 5.91
N ALA A 278 -11.58 -1.21 5.63
CA ALA A 278 -11.51 0.18 6.05
C ALA A 278 -12.52 1.02 5.25
N PRO A 279 -13.50 1.68 5.88
CA PRO A 279 -14.62 2.32 5.17
C PRO A 279 -14.20 3.38 4.15
N ILE A 280 -13.17 4.19 4.48
CA ILE A 280 -12.64 5.23 3.60
C ILE A 280 -11.94 4.63 2.38
N ASN A 281 -11.10 3.62 2.59
CA ASN A 281 -10.43 2.90 1.50
C ASN A 281 -11.44 2.22 0.60
N HIS A 282 -12.42 1.54 1.21
CA HIS A 282 -13.50 0.87 0.51
C HIS A 282 -14.37 1.86 -0.30
N PHE A 283 -14.53 3.10 0.16
CA PHE A 283 -15.16 4.16 -0.62
C PHE A 283 -14.32 4.50 -1.86
N PHE A 284 -13.03 4.83 -1.69
CA PHE A 284 -12.15 5.17 -2.81
C PHE A 284 -12.01 4.01 -3.80
N LEU A 285 -11.92 2.76 -3.32
CA LEU A 285 -11.90 1.55 -4.12
C LEU A 285 -13.08 1.51 -5.10
N GLN A 286 -14.29 1.77 -4.61
CA GLN A 286 -15.50 1.75 -5.45
C GLN A 286 -15.51 2.87 -6.49
N VAL A 287 -15.13 4.08 -6.09
CA VAL A 287 -15.01 5.22 -7.00
C VAL A 287 -13.97 4.91 -8.08
N ASN A 288 -12.81 4.38 -7.69
CA ASN A 288 -11.71 4.11 -8.59
C ASN A 288 -12.01 2.98 -9.57
N LEU A 289 -12.70 1.91 -9.15
CA LEU A 289 -13.18 0.89 -10.08
C LEU A 289 -14.06 1.51 -11.17
N ALA A 290 -15.03 2.31 -10.74
CA ALA A 290 -15.97 2.92 -11.66
C ALA A 290 -15.27 3.93 -12.59
N LEU A 291 -14.32 4.75 -12.10
CA LEU A 291 -13.48 5.65 -12.92
C LEU A 291 -12.62 4.92 -13.96
N ASN A 292 -12.31 3.64 -13.72
CA ASN A 292 -11.54 2.81 -14.65
C ASN A 292 -12.43 1.95 -15.55
N GLY A 293 -13.72 2.23 -15.61
CA GLY A 293 -14.69 1.52 -16.44
C GLY A 293 -14.97 0.09 -15.97
N LEU A 294 -14.70 -0.20 -14.69
CA LEU A 294 -14.91 -1.52 -14.11
C LEU A 294 -16.17 -1.54 -13.26
N SER A 295 -17.04 -2.51 -13.56
CA SER A 295 -18.21 -2.78 -12.74
C SER A 295 -17.87 -3.57 -11.48
N ARG A 296 -18.78 -3.53 -10.51
CA ARG A 296 -18.73 -4.44 -9.37
C ARG A 296 -19.49 -5.73 -9.66
N GLY A 297 -19.19 -6.77 -8.90
CA GLY A 297 -19.78 -8.09 -9.00
C GLY A 297 -18.92 -9.09 -9.76
N PRO A 298 -19.44 -10.32 -10.00
CA PRO A 298 -18.63 -11.47 -10.45
C PRO A 298 -17.89 -11.27 -11.79
N TRP A 299 -18.45 -10.45 -12.67
CA TRP A 299 -17.86 -10.14 -13.99
C TRP A 299 -16.88 -8.96 -13.95
N GLY A 300 -16.98 -8.13 -12.91
CA GLY A 300 -16.08 -7.03 -12.64
C GLY A 300 -15.22 -7.35 -11.42
N VAL A 301 -15.36 -6.58 -10.35
CA VAL A 301 -14.70 -6.85 -9.06
C VAL A 301 -15.75 -7.08 -7.97
N GLU A 302 -15.69 -8.24 -7.31
CA GLU A 302 -16.47 -8.53 -6.12
C GLU A 302 -15.83 -7.91 -4.89
N LEU A 303 -16.58 -7.12 -4.13
CA LEU A 303 -16.06 -6.43 -2.95
C LEU A 303 -16.51 -7.07 -1.66
N VAL A 304 -15.59 -7.15 -0.71
CA VAL A 304 -15.82 -7.68 0.64
C VAL A 304 -15.41 -6.62 1.65
N LYS A 305 -16.38 -6.17 2.46
CA LYS A 305 -16.20 -5.17 3.54
C LYS A 305 -15.81 -5.80 4.88
N GLU A 306 -15.84 -7.13 4.97
CA GLU A 306 -15.42 -7.85 6.16
C GLU A 306 -13.88 -7.94 6.21
N GLY A 307 -13.30 -7.80 7.40
CA GLY A 307 -11.86 -8.02 7.60
C GLY A 307 -11.53 -9.49 7.72
N LEU A 308 -10.47 -9.97 7.04
CA LEU A 308 -10.01 -11.34 7.27
C LEU A 308 -9.52 -11.50 8.70
N HIS A 309 -9.97 -12.56 9.37
CA HIS A 309 -9.65 -12.82 10.76
C HIS A 309 -9.63 -14.32 11.07
N HIS A 310 -9.27 -14.66 12.30
CA HIS A 310 -9.26 -16.05 12.76
C HIS A 310 -10.63 -16.57 13.23
N GLN A 311 -11.65 -15.71 13.27
CA GLN A 311 -13.02 -16.03 13.68
C GLN A 311 -14.02 -15.25 12.83
N ASP A 312 -15.15 -15.88 12.52
CA ASP A 312 -16.27 -15.26 11.80
C ASP A 312 -17.11 -14.37 12.72
N GLY A 313 -17.65 -13.29 12.15
CA GLY A 313 -18.74 -12.51 12.75
C GLY A 313 -18.36 -11.69 13.98
N GLN A 314 -17.07 -11.57 14.31
CA GLN A 314 -16.64 -10.66 15.36
C GLN A 314 -16.74 -9.22 14.86
N VAL A 315 -17.08 -8.31 15.76
CA VAL A 315 -16.97 -6.88 15.52
C VAL A 315 -15.70 -6.41 16.21
N VAL A 316 -14.73 -5.99 15.41
CA VAL A 316 -13.42 -5.53 15.90
C VAL A 316 -13.24 -4.05 15.61
N GLU A 317 -12.50 -3.38 16.48
CA GLU A 317 -12.12 -1.99 16.28
C GLU A 317 -10.88 -1.93 15.38
N MET A 318 -11.03 -1.29 14.23
CA MET A 318 -9.96 -1.04 13.27
C MET A 318 -9.50 0.42 13.42
N VAL A 319 -8.20 0.63 13.53
CA VAL A 319 -7.60 1.97 13.51
C VAL A 319 -7.20 2.32 12.09
N TYR A 320 -7.50 3.54 11.68
CA TYR A 320 -7.14 4.06 10.36
C TYR A 320 -6.53 5.45 10.48
N ASN A 321 -5.68 5.77 9.52
CA ASN A 321 -5.20 7.12 9.34
C ASN A 321 -6.26 7.91 8.55
N ALA A 322 -6.75 9.01 9.09
CA ALA A 322 -7.74 9.84 8.41
C ALA A 322 -7.14 10.64 7.25
N GLU A 323 -5.81 10.76 7.20
CA GLU A 323 -5.09 11.61 6.26
C GLU A 323 -4.29 10.83 5.21
N ASP A 324 -4.04 9.54 5.48
CA ASP A 324 -3.30 8.61 4.63
C ASP A 324 -4.10 7.31 4.50
N THR A 325 -4.28 6.79 3.30
CA THR A 325 -5.14 5.61 3.08
C THR A 325 -4.39 4.30 3.37
N THR A 326 -3.09 4.35 3.63
CA THR A 326 -2.25 3.18 3.95
C THR A 326 -2.13 2.96 5.47
N GLY A 327 -1.72 1.75 5.87
CA GLY A 327 -1.44 1.44 7.27
C GLY A 327 -2.68 1.28 8.16
N SER A 328 -3.89 1.22 7.59
CA SER A 328 -5.11 0.83 8.30
C SER A 328 -5.00 -0.62 8.79
N SER A 329 -5.25 -0.87 10.07
CA SER A 329 -5.01 -2.18 10.69
C SER A 329 -6.08 -2.56 11.71
N LEU A 330 -6.46 -3.84 11.73
CA LEU A 330 -7.30 -4.44 12.79
C LEU A 330 -6.52 -4.68 14.09
N PHE A 331 -5.19 -4.56 14.06
CA PHE A 331 -4.30 -5.03 15.11
C PHE A 331 -3.35 -3.94 15.59
N TRP A 332 -3.61 -2.67 15.32
CA TRP A 332 -2.77 -1.56 15.76
C TRP A 332 -3.63 -0.52 16.47
N THR A 333 -3.21 -0.02 17.64
CA THR A 333 -4.03 0.89 18.47
C THR A 333 -3.78 2.37 18.21
N GLY A 334 -2.69 2.71 17.52
CA GLY A 334 -2.37 4.06 17.09
C GLY A 334 -2.10 5.10 18.16
N ASP A 335 -1.86 4.65 19.39
CA ASP A 335 -1.62 5.55 20.51
C ASP A 335 -0.38 6.41 20.25
N GLY A 336 -0.59 7.72 20.10
CA GLY A 336 0.46 8.74 20.03
C GLY A 336 0.94 9.13 18.62
N GLN A 337 0.43 8.54 17.53
CA GLN A 337 0.82 8.93 16.17
C GLN A 337 -0.17 9.92 15.51
N PRO A 338 0.29 11.04 14.94
CA PRO A 338 -0.55 11.97 14.20
C PRO A 338 -1.33 11.28 13.06
N GLY A 339 -2.61 11.60 12.91
CA GLY A 339 -3.48 11.09 11.84
C GLY A 339 -4.22 9.80 12.15
N TYR A 340 -3.78 9.03 13.15
CA TYR A 340 -4.37 7.74 13.54
C TYR A 340 -5.38 7.85 14.70
N SER A 341 -6.22 8.87 14.66
CA SER A 341 -7.17 9.17 15.72
C SER A 341 -8.51 8.47 15.56
N GLN A 342 -8.75 7.80 14.43
CA GLN A 342 -10.07 7.33 14.10
C GLN A 342 -10.17 5.81 14.14
N LYS A 343 -11.31 5.35 14.68
CA LYS A 343 -11.62 3.96 15.00
C LYS A 343 -12.96 3.60 14.37
N HIS A 344 -13.01 2.47 13.67
CA HIS A 344 -14.24 1.96 13.06
C HIS A 344 -14.47 0.53 13.46
N GLN A 345 -15.73 0.19 13.74
CA GLN A 345 -16.13 -1.18 13.94
C GLN A 345 -16.33 -1.86 12.59
N VAL A 346 -15.63 -2.96 12.39
CA VAL A 346 -15.75 -3.79 11.18
C VAL A 346 -16.04 -5.23 11.56
N SER A 347 -16.88 -5.88 10.77
CA SER A 347 -17.16 -7.31 10.94
C SER A 347 -16.04 -8.16 10.36
N THR A 348 -15.78 -9.32 10.96
CA THR A 348 -14.73 -10.23 10.50
C THR A 348 -15.27 -11.45 9.76
N VAL A 349 -14.44 -12.03 8.90
CA VAL A 349 -14.69 -13.29 8.21
C VAL A 349 -13.42 -14.13 8.13
N MET A 350 -13.54 -15.44 8.30
CA MET A 350 -12.45 -16.38 8.07
C MET A 350 -12.24 -16.60 6.57
N LEU A 351 -10.99 -16.84 6.16
CA LEU A 351 -10.67 -17.12 4.76
C LEU A 351 -11.49 -18.31 4.22
N LYS A 352 -11.57 -19.40 4.97
CA LYS A 352 -12.35 -20.60 4.60
C LYS A 352 -13.81 -20.24 4.33
N THR A 353 -14.43 -19.56 5.28
CA THR A 353 -15.83 -19.13 5.20
C THR A 353 -16.06 -18.19 4.01
N LEU A 354 -15.14 -17.26 3.75
CA LEU A 354 -15.22 -16.39 2.58
C LEU A 354 -15.18 -17.19 1.27
N LEU A 355 -14.23 -18.12 1.13
CA LEU A 355 -14.12 -18.96 -0.08
C LEU A 355 -15.37 -19.81 -0.29
N GLU A 356 -15.91 -20.40 0.76
CA GLU A 356 -17.14 -21.20 0.72
C GLU A 356 -18.36 -20.34 0.34
N ARG A 357 -18.55 -19.18 0.98
CA ARG A 357 -19.63 -18.22 0.65
C ARG A 357 -19.56 -17.75 -0.80
N LYS A 358 -18.36 -17.64 -1.36
CA LYS A 358 -18.11 -17.21 -2.75
C LYS A 358 -18.12 -18.36 -3.75
N GLY A 359 -18.29 -19.61 -3.31
CA GLY A 359 -18.22 -20.79 -4.17
C GLY A 359 -16.87 -20.94 -4.85
N VAL A 360 -15.78 -20.60 -4.15
CA VAL A 360 -14.41 -20.68 -4.65
C VAL A 360 -13.74 -21.96 -4.16
N GLU A 361 -13.54 -22.90 -5.09
CA GLU A 361 -12.86 -24.16 -4.81
C GLU A 361 -11.33 -24.02 -4.81
N ALA A 362 -10.80 -23.14 -5.65
CA ALA A 362 -9.36 -22.87 -5.76
C ALA A 362 -9.12 -21.38 -6.04
N VAL A 363 -8.04 -20.85 -5.47
CA VAL A 363 -7.54 -19.50 -5.72
C VAL A 363 -6.28 -19.63 -6.57
N ASP A 364 -6.33 -19.09 -7.78
CA ASP A 364 -5.17 -19.10 -8.67
C ASP A 364 -4.10 -18.15 -8.15
N PHE A 365 -4.49 -16.95 -7.71
CA PHE A 365 -3.54 -15.98 -7.18
C PHE A 365 -4.12 -15.23 -5.99
N MET A 366 -3.33 -15.10 -4.94
CA MET A 366 -3.68 -14.32 -3.76
C MET A 366 -2.64 -13.24 -3.53
N LYS A 367 -3.10 -11.98 -3.50
CA LYS A 367 -2.34 -10.90 -2.87
C LYS A 367 -2.70 -10.90 -1.38
N LEU A 368 -1.71 -10.93 -0.49
CA LEU A 368 -1.91 -10.91 0.97
C LEU A 368 -1.12 -9.75 1.61
N GLU A 369 -1.76 -8.59 1.71
CA GLU A 369 -1.17 -7.33 2.19
C GLU A 369 -2.20 -6.55 3.01
N CYS A 370 -2.41 -6.89 4.28
CA CYS A 370 -3.55 -6.42 5.07
C CYS A 370 -3.18 -5.98 6.49
N VAL A 371 -1.92 -5.59 6.70
CA VAL A 371 -1.41 -4.90 7.88
C VAL A 371 -1.85 -5.59 9.18
N GLY A 372 -1.44 -6.85 9.35
CA GLY A 372 -1.63 -7.68 10.55
C GLY A 372 -2.60 -8.84 10.37
N CYS A 373 -3.48 -8.82 9.36
CA CYS A 373 -4.41 -9.94 9.12
C CYS A 373 -3.72 -11.20 8.59
N GLU A 374 -2.48 -11.09 8.11
CA GLU A 374 -1.70 -12.20 7.55
C GLU A 374 -1.48 -13.30 8.59
N TYR A 375 -1.29 -12.91 9.86
CA TYR A 375 -1.15 -13.84 10.99
C TYR A 375 -2.45 -14.58 11.28
N GLY A 376 -3.58 -13.85 11.32
CA GLY A 376 -4.90 -14.45 11.52
C GLY A 376 -5.23 -15.46 10.44
N VAL A 377 -4.93 -15.13 9.17
CA VAL A 377 -5.10 -16.04 8.04
C VAL A 377 -4.22 -17.29 8.19
N ALA A 378 -2.94 -17.14 8.54
CA ALA A 378 -2.03 -18.26 8.71
C ALA A 378 -2.48 -19.22 9.82
N HIS A 379 -2.85 -18.68 10.99
CA HIS A 379 -3.21 -19.48 12.16
C HIS A 379 -4.56 -20.16 12.05
N ALA A 380 -5.54 -19.50 11.42
CA ALA A 380 -6.91 -19.98 11.38
C ALA A 380 -7.22 -20.88 10.18
N SER A 381 -6.34 -20.89 9.18
CA SER A 381 -6.54 -21.68 7.97
C SER A 381 -5.94 -23.07 8.12
N ASP A 382 -6.79 -24.09 8.04
CA ASP A 382 -6.36 -25.48 7.95
C ASP A 382 -5.69 -25.80 6.59
N SER A 383 -5.17 -27.02 6.44
CA SER A 383 -4.62 -27.48 5.15
C SER A 383 -5.60 -27.45 4.02
N SER A 384 -6.84 -27.83 4.27
CA SER A 384 -7.88 -27.81 3.25
C SER A 384 -8.14 -26.42 2.68
N THR A 385 -7.73 -25.35 3.38
CA THR A 385 -7.89 -23.96 2.95
C THR A 385 -6.62 -23.41 2.28
N LEU A 386 -5.46 -23.50 2.92
CA LEU A 386 -4.21 -22.94 2.38
C LEU A 386 -3.71 -23.67 1.12
N ASP A 387 -4.06 -24.94 0.96
CA ASP A 387 -3.69 -25.74 -0.21
C ASP A 387 -4.54 -25.38 -1.46
N ARG A 388 -5.67 -24.68 -1.28
CA ARG A 388 -6.49 -24.15 -2.39
C ARG A 388 -5.82 -23.00 -3.12
N ILE A 389 -4.81 -22.37 -2.51
CA ILE A 389 -4.13 -21.20 -3.06
C ILE A 389 -2.89 -21.65 -3.82
N LYS A 390 -2.81 -21.34 -5.12
CA LYS A 390 -1.70 -21.76 -5.99
C LYS A 390 -0.53 -20.79 -5.90
N TYR A 391 -0.78 -19.53 -6.21
CA TYR A 391 0.20 -18.45 -6.13
C TYR A 391 -0.17 -17.49 -5.01
N VAL A 392 0.86 -17.05 -4.29
CA VAL A 392 0.73 -15.98 -3.30
C VAL A 392 1.82 -14.97 -3.55
N VAL A 393 1.49 -13.70 -3.37
CA VAL A 393 2.43 -12.61 -3.18
C VAL A 393 1.90 -11.73 -2.05
N GLY A 394 2.77 -11.18 -1.23
CA GLY A 394 2.38 -10.18 -0.25
C GLY A 394 3.50 -9.86 0.73
N ALA A 395 3.16 -9.27 1.87
CA ALA A 395 4.11 -8.95 2.91
C ALA A 395 3.57 -9.28 4.30
N LEU A 396 4.44 -9.84 5.13
CA LEU A 396 4.22 -9.98 6.56
C LEU A 396 4.62 -8.67 7.24
N HIS A 397 3.60 -7.92 7.64
CA HIS A 397 3.79 -6.66 8.36
C HIS A 397 4.25 -6.96 9.79
N PRO A 398 5.43 -6.48 10.24
CA PRO A 398 5.90 -6.70 11.61
C PRO A 398 4.86 -6.15 12.56
N ASN A 399 4.41 -7.02 13.43
CA ASN A 399 3.28 -6.73 14.27
C ASN A 399 3.75 -5.89 15.46
N ILE A 400 3.11 -4.75 15.67
CA ILE A 400 3.30 -3.88 16.85
C ILE A 400 2.50 -4.45 18.04
N VAL A 401 1.60 -5.44 17.81
CA VAL A 401 0.71 -6.02 18.84
C VAL A 401 0.93 -7.50 19.12
N PHE A 402 1.54 -8.25 18.21
CA PHE A 402 1.92 -9.65 18.44
C PHE A 402 3.44 -9.78 18.36
N GLY A 403 4.08 -10.30 19.40
CA GLY A 403 5.54 -10.38 19.44
C GLY A 403 6.14 -11.22 18.30
N VAL A 404 7.47 -11.22 18.22
CA VAL A 404 8.29 -12.11 17.36
C VAL A 404 7.77 -13.57 17.33
N PRO A 405 7.30 -14.19 18.43
CA PRO A 405 6.83 -15.57 18.41
C PRO A 405 5.66 -15.85 17.46
N GLN A 406 4.74 -14.90 17.25
CA GLN A 406 3.60 -15.09 16.35
C GLN A 406 4.02 -15.02 14.89
N MET A 407 5.03 -14.21 14.57
CA MET A 407 5.62 -14.18 13.23
C MET A 407 6.31 -15.50 12.89
N ASP A 408 7.06 -16.07 13.84
CA ASP A 408 7.71 -17.37 13.66
C ASP A 408 6.69 -18.49 13.44
N GLN A 409 5.59 -18.49 14.20
CA GLN A 409 4.54 -19.51 14.07
C GLN A 409 3.80 -19.40 12.73
N ALA A 410 3.38 -18.20 12.34
CA ALA A 410 2.72 -18.00 11.04
C ALA A 410 3.64 -18.40 9.89
N THR A 411 4.92 -18.02 9.96
CA THR A 411 5.94 -18.38 8.97
C THR A 411 6.14 -19.90 8.92
N ALA A 412 6.21 -20.57 10.07
CA ALA A 412 6.34 -22.03 10.13
C ALA A 412 5.13 -22.74 9.49
N ILE A 413 3.91 -22.28 9.75
CA ILE A 413 2.69 -22.80 9.12
C ILE A 413 2.77 -22.61 7.60
N MET A 414 3.04 -21.40 7.14
CA MET A 414 3.16 -21.06 5.71
C MET A 414 4.24 -21.91 5.01
N PHE A 415 5.43 -22.03 5.61
CA PHE A 415 6.56 -22.79 5.05
C PHE A 415 6.27 -24.28 4.95
N SER A 416 5.59 -24.85 5.95
CA SER A 416 5.14 -26.25 5.91
C SER A 416 4.25 -26.55 4.68
N ARG A 417 3.68 -25.52 4.05
CA ARG A 417 2.77 -25.60 2.90
C ARG A 417 3.35 -25.07 1.60
N GLY A 418 4.67 -24.93 1.53
CA GLY A 418 5.35 -24.56 0.29
C GLY A 418 5.39 -23.05 0.02
N TRP A 419 4.96 -22.22 0.97
CA TRP A 419 5.22 -20.79 0.91
C TRP A 419 6.70 -20.55 1.22
N ARG A 420 7.20 -19.40 0.79
CA ARG A 420 8.57 -18.93 0.90
C ARG A 420 8.54 -17.46 1.29
N MET A 421 9.65 -16.99 1.82
CA MET A 421 9.84 -15.60 2.21
C MET A 421 11.24 -15.17 1.80
N GLN A 422 11.41 -13.91 1.42
CA GLN A 422 12.71 -13.39 1.03
C GLN A 422 13.62 -13.38 2.24
N ALA A 423 14.88 -13.82 2.08
CA ALA A 423 15.86 -13.69 3.14
C ALA A 423 15.95 -12.20 3.55
N PHE A 424 15.71 -11.92 4.83
CA PHE A 424 15.68 -10.57 5.41
C PHE A 424 14.54 -9.64 4.91
N GLY A 425 13.55 -10.15 4.16
CA GLY A 425 12.44 -9.36 3.63
C GLY A 425 11.08 -9.80 4.18
N ARG A 426 10.14 -8.86 4.24
CA ARG A 426 8.74 -9.12 4.63
C ARG A 426 7.94 -9.84 3.55
N ARG A 427 8.49 -9.94 2.33
CA ARG A 427 7.77 -10.47 1.16
C ARG A 427 7.61 -11.99 1.21
N ILE A 428 6.37 -12.44 1.04
CA ILE A 428 6.00 -13.86 0.98
C ILE A 428 5.56 -14.24 -0.43
N TRP A 429 5.87 -15.46 -0.83
CA TRP A 429 5.35 -16.05 -2.06
C TRP A 429 5.08 -17.54 -1.95
N LYS A 430 4.21 -18.06 -2.82
CA LYS A 430 3.97 -19.49 -3.00
C LYS A 430 3.87 -19.80 -4.48
N CYS A 431 4.39 -20.95 -4.90
CA CYS A 431 4.28 -21.46 -6.26
C CYS A 431 4.22 -23.00 -6.24
N PRO A 432 3.49 -23.66 -7.16
CA PRO A 432 3.46 -25.13 -7.26
C PRO A 432 4.86 -25.76 -7.39
N GLN A 433 5.10 -26.88 -6.67
CA GLN A 433 6.43 -27.52 -6.59
C GLN A 433 7.00 -28.03 -7.92
N VAL A 434 6.19 -28.21 -8.95
CA VAL A 434 6.59 -28.67 -10.29
C VAL A 434 7.17 -27.52 -11.12
N GLU A 435 7.13 -26.29 -10.61
CA GLU A 435 7.39 -25.04 -11.36
C GLU A 435 8.52 -24.21 -10.71
N ARG A 436 9.44 -24.88 -10.01
CA ARG A 436 10.48 -24.29 -9.15
C ARG A 436 11.52 -23.39 -9.83
N SER A 437 11.65 -23.39 -11.15
CA SER A 437 12.64 -22.54 -11.84
C SER A 437 12.35 -21.04 -11.74
N TYR A 438 11.18 -20.65 -11.22
CA TYR A 438 10.65 -19.28 -11.31
C TYR A 438 10.46 -18.58 -9.96
N CYS A 439 10.87 -19.21 -8.86
CA CYS A 439 10.72 -18.66 -7.51
C CYS A 439 12.07 -18.53 -6.79
N THR A 440 13.13 -18.22 -7.54
CA THR A 440 14.39 -17.77 -6.99
C THR A 440 14.29 -16.27 -6.76
N GLY A 441 13.95 -15.87 -5.53
CA GLY A 441 14.17 -14.52 -5.06
C GLY A 441 15.66 -14.28 -4.77
N ASP A 442 16.51 -14.57 -5.76
CA ASP A 442 17.95 -14.28 -5.73
C ASP A 442 18.22 -12.84 -6.16
#